data_AF-A0A1H7G6F7-F1
#
_entry.id   AF-A0A1H7G6F7-F1
#
_cell.length_a   1.000
_cell.length_b   1.000
_cell.length_c   1.000
_cell.angle_alpha   90.00
_cell.angle_beta   90.00
_cell.angle_gamma   90.00
#
_symmetry.space_group_name_H-M   'P 1'
#
loop_
_entity.id
_entity.type
_entity.pdbx_description
1 polymer ?
#
loop_
_entity_poly.entity_id
_entity_poly.type
_entity_poly.pdbx_seq_one_letter_code
_entity_poly.pdbx_strand_id
1 'polypeptide(L)'
;MKINANLVIELRNKKSWSQDELAIATGLNLRTVQRIENEASASLQSKKALASAFDININDLDYEESLKMKKYEFKTIEIESNEGFLSGLKKTNCQIL
;
A
#
# COMPACT_ATOMS: atom_id res chain seq x y z
N MET A 1 11.39 0.05 -8.99
CA MET A 1 10.21 -0.02 -9.89
C MET A 1 9.01 -0.43 -9.05
N LYS A 2 7.82 0.12 -9.29
CA LYS A 2 6.62 -0.33 -8.60
C LYS A 2 6.29 -1.77 -9.00
N ILE A 3 5.88 -2.59 -8.05
CA ILE A 3 5.50 -4.00 -8.24
C ILE A 3 4.21 -4.28 -7.46
N ASN A 4 3.42 -5.24 -7.91
CA ASN A 4 2.22 -5.67 -7.19
C ASN A 4 2.58 -6.49 -5.94
N ALA A 5 2.79 -5.80 -4.81
CA ALA A 5 3.14 -6.44 -3.53
C ALA A 5 2.05 -7.40 -3.01
N ASN A 6 0.77 -7.07 -3.25
CA ASN A 6 -0.34 -7.92 -2.81
C ASN A 6 -0.31 -9.29 -3.50
N LEU A 7 -0.02 -9.30 -4.80
CA LEU A 7 0.12 -10.55 -5.56
C LEU A 7 1.31 -11.38 -5.05
N VAL A 8 2.44 -10.75 -4.72
CA VAL A 8 3.60 -11.44 -4.12
C VAL A 8 3.21 -12.13 -2.81
N ILE A 9 2.51 -11.41 -1.92
CA ILE A 9 2.04 -11.95 -0.63
C ILE A 9 1.06 -13.10 -0.85
N GLU A 10 0.13 -12.95 -1.79
CA GLU A 10 -0.86 -13.98 -2.13
C GLU A 10 -0.20 -15.26 -2.63
N LEU A 11 0.73 -15.14 -3.59
CA LEU A 11 1.45 -16.29 -4.15
C LEU A 11 2.34 -16.97 -3.11
N ARG A 12 3.00 -16.17 -2.25
CA ARG A 12 3.77 -16.70 -1.12
C ARG A 12 2.88 -17.53 -0.19
N ASN A 13 1.71 -17.00 0.18
CA ASN A 13 0.76 -17.71 1.05
C ASN A 13 0.17 -18.96 0.37
N LYS A 14 -0.12 -18.91 -0.94
CA LYS A 14 -0.59 -20.05 -1.74
C LYS A 14 0.41 -21.22 -1.74
N LYS A 15 1.71 -20.93 -1.68
CA LYS A 15 2.77 -21.93 -1.53
C LYS A 15 3.10 -22.27 -0.07
N SER A 16 2.39 -21.66 0.89
CA SER A 16 2.62 -21.80 2.33
C SER A 16 4.04 -21.41 2.77
N TRP A 17 4.64 -20.42 2.10
CA TRP A 17 5.98 -19.94 2.42
C TRP A 17 5.97 -18.78 3.43
N SER A 18 6.91 -18.82 4.36
CA SER A 18 7.38 -17.69 5.14
C SER A 18 8.21 -16.73 4.27
N GLN A 19 8.48 -15.52 4.80
CA GLN A 19 9.35 -14.56 4.11
C GLN A 19 10.78 -15.10 3.93
N ASP A 20 11.28 -15.88 4.88
CA ASP A 20 12.57 -16.55 4.81
C ASP A 20 12.60 -17.62 3.71
N GLU A 21 11.56 -18.45 3.63
CA GLU A 21 11.45 -19.47 2.57
C GLU A 21 11.36 -18.83 1.18
N LEU A 22 10.62 -17.73 1.03
CA LEU A 22 10.58 -16.98 -0.23
C LEU A 22 11.96 -16.39 -0.58
N ALA A 23 12.69 -15.88 0.41
CA ALA A 23 14.04 -15.36 0.22
C ALA A 23 14.98 -16.46 -0.30
N ILE A 24 14.92 -17.65 0.30
CA ILE A 24 15.67 -18.84 -0.14
C ILE A 24 15.26 -19.24 -1.57
N ALA A 25 13.97 -19.38 -1.84
CA ALA A 25 13.46 -19.82 -3.14
C ALA A 25 13.83 -18.87 -4.29
N THR A 26 13.90 -17.57 -4.00
CA THR A 26 14.26 -16.53 -4.99
C THR A 26 15.74 -16.21 -5.05
N GLY A 27 16.54 -16.70 -4.09
CA GLY A 27 17.93 -16.28 -3.91
C GLY A 27 18.09 -14.81 -3.51
N LEU A 28 17.04 -14.19 -2.98
CA LEU A 28 17.08 -12.81 -2.49
C LEU A 28 17.40 -12.78 -1.00
N ASN A 29 17.88 -11.63 -0.50
CA ASN A 29 18.00 -11.42 0.93
C ASN A 29 16.62 -11.20 1.56
N LEU A 30 16.38 -11.72 2.77
CA LEU A 30 15.15 -11.52 3.55
C LEU A 30 14.70 -10.05 3.60
N ARG A 31 15.63 -9.11 3.84
CA ARG A 31 15.30 -7.67 3.88
C ARG A 31 14.76 -7.17 2.54
N THR A 32 15.20 -7.76 1.44
CA THR A 32 14.70 -7.43 0.10
C THR A 32 13.27 -7.92 -0.06
N VAL A 33 12.96 -9.14 0.38
CA VAL A 33 11.59 -9.68 0.38
C VAL A 33 10.67 -8.81 1.24
N GLN A 34 11.06 -8.52 2.47
CA GLN A 34 10.30 -7.65 3.38
C GLN A 34 10.05 -6.26 2.78
N ARG A 35 11.08 -5.66 2.17
CA ARG A 35 10.93 -4.36 1.49
C ARG A 35 9.98 -4.44 0.30
N ILE A 36 10.03 -5.52 -0.47
CA ILE A 36 9.11 -5.71 -1.60
C ILE A 36 7.67 -5.82 -1.12
N GLU A 37 7.42 -6.58 -0.05
CA GLU A 37 6.08 -6.74 0.53
C GLU A 37 5.55 -5.46 1.19
N ASN A 38 6.42 -4.66 1.83
CA ASN A 38 6.01 -3.46 2.58
C ASN A 38 5.99 -2.18 1.73
N GLU A 39 6.97 -1.99 0.85
CA GLU A 39 7.16 -0.74 0.08
C GLU A 39 6.73 -0.87 -1.39
N ALA A 40 6.31 -2.06 -1.83
CA ALA A 40 5.90 -2.33 -3.21
C ALA A 40 6.94 -1.88 -4.26
N SER A 41 8.23 -2.01 -3.93
CA SER A 41 9.34 -1.58 -4.77
C SER A 41 10.40 -2.67 -4.93
N ALA A 42 10.73 -2.99 -6.18
CA ALA A 42 11.71 -4.00 -6.54
C ALA A 42 12.64 -3.53 -7.67
N SER A 43 13.83 -4.14 -7.76
CA SER A 43 14.67 -4.08 -8.96
C SER A 43 14.13 -5.01 -10.04
N LEU A 44 14.53 -4.81 -11.31
CA LEU A 44 14.17 -5.73 -12.39
C LEU A 44 14.67 -7.16 -12.12
N GLN A 45 15.86 -7.31 -11.54
CA GLN A 45 16.42 -8.62 -11.19
C GLN A 45 15.62 -9.31 -10.09
N SER A 46 15.23 -8.58 -9.05
CA SER A 46 14.35 -9.11 -8.00
C SER A 46 12.99 -9.52 -8.55
N LYS A 47 12.42 -8.73 -9.48
CA LYS A 47 11.16 -9.04 -10.16
C LYS A 47 11.27 -10.32 -10.99
N LYS A 48 12.37 -10.50 -11.73
CA LYS A 48 12.69 -11.74 -12.47
C LYS A 48 12.80 -12.96 -11.56
N ALA A 49 13.51 -12.82 -10.44
CA ALA A 49 13.67 -13.89 -9.47
C ALA A 49 12.31 -14.32 -8.86
N LEU A 50 11.46 -13.35 -8.49
CA LEU A 50 10.11 -13.61 -8.01
C LEU A 50 9.24 -14.31 -9.05
N ALA A 51 9.24 -13.82 -10.30
CA ALA A 51 8.49 -14.44 -11.40
C ALA A 51 8.92 -15.89 -11.62
N SER A 52 10.24 -16.15 -11.60
CA SER A 52 10.78 -17.51 -11.73
C SER A 52 10.40 -18.42 -10.56
N ALA A 53 10.43 -17.94 -9.31
CA ALA A 53 10.09 -18.75 -8.15
C ALA A 53 8.59 -19.08 -8.05
N PHE A 54 7.75 -18.18 -8.56
CA PHE A 54 6.30 -18.38 -8.60
C PHE A 54 5.80 -19.06 -9.88
N ASP A 55 6.65 -19.24 -10.89
CA ASP A 55 6.31 -19.80 -12.20
C ASP A 55 5.22 -18.99 -12.92
N ILE A 56 5.44 -17.67 -13.00
CA ILE A 56 4.54 -16.69 -13.64
C ILE A 56 5.31 -15.78 -14.60
N ASN A 57 4.60 -14.99 -15.41
CA ASN A 57 5.24 -14.01 -16.25
C ASN A 57 5.73 -12.81 -15.40
N ILE A 58 6.85 -12.20 -15.81
CA ILE A 58 7.36 -10.98 -15.19
C ILE A 58 6.31 -9.86 -15.24
N ASN A 59 5.54 -9.76 -16.32
CA ASN A 59 4.57 -8.70 -16.51
C ASN A 59 3.38 -8.83 -15.54
N ASP A 60 3.08 -10.04 -15.05
CA ASP A 60 1.98 -10.26 -14.09
C ASP A 60 2.25 -9.58 -12.74
N LEU A 61 3.52 -9.32 -12.43
CA LEU A 61 3.94 -8.60 -11.22
C LEU A 61 3.92 -7.07 -11.40
N ASP A 62 3.57 -6.53 -12.57
CA ASP A 62 3.43 -5.08 -12.73
C ASP A 62 2.32 -4.51 -11.84
N TYR A 63 2.55 -3.29 -11.38
CA TYR A 63 1.58 -2.58 -10.55
C TYR A 63 0.52 -1.93 -11.44
N GLU A 64 -0.70 -2.47 -11.39
CA GLU A 64 -1.87 -1.84 -11.99
C GLU A 64 -2.55 -0.94 -10.94
N GLU A 65 -2.61 0.37 -11.20
CA GLU A 65 -3.30 1.30 -10.33
C GLU A 65 -4.81 1.13 -10.47
N SER A 66 -5.43 0.36 -9.59
CA SER A 66 -6.89 0.31 -9.53
C SER A 66 -7.42 1.63 -8.97
N LEU A 67 -7.96 2.49 -9.84
CA LEU A 67 -8.67 3.71 -9.45
C LEU A 67 -9.96 3.36 -8.68
N LYS A 68 -9.86 2.99 -7.41
CA LYS A 68 -11.02 2.82 -6.54
C LYS A 68 -11.43 4.18 -5.98
N MET A 69 -12.22 4.93 -6.74
CA MET A 69 -12.94 6.08 -6.18
C MET A 69 -13.93 5.59 -5.12
N LYS A 70 -13.70 5.96 -3.86
CA LYS A 70 -14.69 5.74 -2.79
C LYS A 70 -15.86 6.71 -3.00
N LYS A 71 -17.08 6.19 -3.20
CA LYS A 71 -18.32 6.98 -3.18
C LYS A 71 -18.59 7.37 -1.73
N TYR A 72 -18.41 8.64 -1.38
CA TYR A 72 -18.79 9.17 -0.07
C TYR A 72 -20.25 9.62 -0.12
N GLU A 73 -21.10 9.06 0.74
CA GLU A 73 -22.45 9.57 0.99
C GLU A 73 -22.37 10.51 2.19
N PHE A 74 -22.59 11.81 1.95
CA PHE A 74 -22.65 12.80 3.00
C PHE A 74 -24.06 12.76 3.62
N LYS A 75 -24.12 12.64 4.95
CA LYS A 75 -25.34 12.86 5.71
C LYS A 75 -25.29 14.26 6.28
N THR A 76 -26.16 15.15 5.80
CA THR A 76 -26.36 16.46 6.44
C THR A 76 -26.97 16.21 7.82
N ILE A 77 -26.29 16.67 8.86
CA ILE A 77 -26.82 16.68 10.22
C ILE A 77 -27.19 18.12 10.49
N GLU A 78 -28.47 18.39 10.73
CA GLU A 78 -28.91 19.67 11.27
C GLU A 78 -28.43 19.74 12.71
N ILE A 79 -27.39 20.52 12.95
CA ILE A 79 -26.89 20.77 14.30
C ILE A 79 -27.75 21.89 14.85
N GLU A 80 -28.65 21.56 15.76
CA GLU A 80 -29.26 22.57 16.63
C GLU A 80 -28.15 23.13 17.53
N SER A 81 -27.90 24.43 17.37
CA SER A 81 -26.91 25.20 18.08
C SER A 81 -27.24 25.27 19.58
N ASN A 82 -27.01 24.20 20.34
CA ASN A 82 -26.85 24.35 21.78
C ASN A 82 -25.47 24.96 22.01
N GLU A 83 -25.48 26.27 22.20
CA GLU A 83 -24.32 27.09 22.51
C GLU A 83 -23.50 26.44 23.63
N GLY A 84 -22.28 26.00 23.33
CA GLY A 84 -21.39 25.48 24.36
C GLY A 84 -20.06 24.92 23.87
N PHE A 85 -20.04 24.25 22.71
CA PHE A 85 -18.84 23.52 22.27
C PHE A 85 -17.93 24.30 21.28
N LEU A 86 -18.46 25.27 20.54
CA LEU A 86 -17.72 25.99 19.49
C LEU A 86 -17.22 27.40 19.88
N SER A 87 -17.38 27.82 21.14
CA SER A 87 -17.00 29.16 21.62
C SER A 87 -15.49 29.43 21.63
N GLY A 88 -14.65 28.44 21.32
CA GLY A 88 -13.20 28.51 21.38
C GLY A 88 -12.47 29.02 20.13
N LEU A 89 -13.11 29.19 18.97
CA LEU A 89 -12.45 29.69 17.76
C LEU A 89 -12.47 31.23 17.72
N LYS A 90 -11.70 31.88 18.59
CA LYS A 90 -11.38 33.31 18.43
C LYS A 90 -10.49 33.50 17.20
N LYS A 91 -11.07 34.09 16.16
CA LYS A 91 -10.40 34.57 14.95
C LYS A 91 -9.43 35.69 15.34
N THR A 92 -8.13 35.44 15.33
CA THR A 92 -7.13 36.53 15.36
C THR A 92 -7.09 37.17 13.97
N ASN A 93 -7.50 38.43 13.89
CA ASN A 93 -7.32 39.27 12.71
C ASN A 93 -5.81 39.47 12.50
N CYS A 94 -5.22 38.70 11.58
CA CYS A 94 -3.88 38.96 11.08
C CYS A 94 -3.97 40.09 10.05
N GLN A 95 -3.84 41.33 10.50
CA GLN A 95 -3.58 42.46 9.61
C GLN A 95 -2.07 42.49 9.35
N ILE A 96 -1.70 42.24 8.10
CA ILE A 96 -0.35 42.40 7.58
C ILE A 96 0.04 43.88 7.72
N LEU A 97 1.18 44.15 8.36
CA LEU A 97 1.98 45.36 8.14
C LEU A 97 3.22 44.97 7.35
#